data_AF-A0A1G3UIL7-F1
#
_entry.id   AF-A0A1G3UIL7-F1
#
_cell.length_a   1.000
_cell.length_b   1.000
_cell.length_c   1.000
_cell.angle_alpha   90.00
_cell.angle_beta   90.00
_cell.angle_gamma   90.00
#
_symmetry.space_group_name_H-M   'P 1'
#
loop_
_entity.id
_entity.type
_entity.pdbx_description
1 polymer ?
#
loop_
_entity_poly.entity_id
_entity_poly.type
_entity_poly.pdbx_seq_one_letter_code
_entity_poly.pdbx_strand_id
1 'polypeptide(L)'
;MFDFLDSDWFVISLEIVFLLFIIYDAKKYFETKKKEYITNIVLTLGFFIWALIPFYNSYMTWSQDQKQDLISECKKENNETLCQCLDEKIFKEYSFEDFKSLDKNSSDFNEFVKETKEECLDDSWF
;
A
#
# COMPACT_ATOMS: atom_id res chain seq x y z
N MET A 1 -11.30 0.40 -7.14
CA MET A 1 -12.43 1.00 -6.36
C MET A 1 -12.02 1.23 -4.91
N PHE A 2 -11.00 2.04 -4.71
CA PHE A 2 -10.61 2.61 -3.41
C PHE A 2 -9.97 3.99 -3.65
N ASP A 3 -10.56 4.80 -4.54
CA ASP A 3 -10.04 6.14 -4.87
C ASP A 3 -9.93 7.05 -3.63
N PHE A 4 -10.64 6.71 -2.55
CA PHE A 4 -10.50 7.40 -1.27
C PHE A 4 -9.22 7.02 -0.50
N LEU A 5 -8.66 5.81 -0.68
CA LEU A 5 -7.41 5.39 -0.02
C LEU A 5 -6.19 6.10 -0.64
N ASP A 6 -6.28 6.41 -1.94
CA ASP A 6 -5.31 7.25 -2.66
C ASP A 6 -5.60 8.75 -2.50
N SER A 7 -6.65 9.11 -1.75
CA SER A 7 -6.90 10.51 -1.42
C SER A 7 -5.89 10.97 -0.40
N ASP A 8 -5.24 12.10 -0.70
CA ASP A 8 -4.41 12.85 0.25
C ASP A 8 -5.10 12.98 1.62
N TRP A 9 -6.45 13.08 1.64
CA TRP A 9 -7.24 13.16 2.86
C TRP A 9 -7.20 11.91 3.74
N PHE A 10 -7.17 10.71 3.15
CA PHE A 10 -7.07 9.45 3.90
C PHE A 10 -5.70 9.30 4.53
N VAL A 11 -4.64 9.57 3.76
CA VAL A 11 -3.25 9.56 4.27
C VAL A 11 -3.10 10.57 5.41
N ILE A 12 -3.58 11.82 5.24
CA ILE A 12 -3.56 12.86 6.28
C ILE A 12 -4.36 12.41 7.52
N SER A 13 -5.54 11.83 7.33
CA SER A 13 -6.37 11.35 8.45
C SER A 13 -5.68 10.23 9.23
N LEU A 14 -5.04 9.31 8.51
CA LEU A 14 -4.29 8.20 9.10
C LEU A 14 -3.09 8.72 9.90
N GLU A 15 -2.30 9.65 9.34
CA GLU A 15 -1.19 10.32 10.05
C GLU A 15 -1.66 10.99 11.36
N ILE A 16 -2.79 11.70 11.33
CA ILE A 16 -3.36 12.33 12.52
C ILE A 16 -3.69 11.29 13.60
N VAL A 17 -4.31 10.16 13.21
CA VAL A 17 -4.64 9.07 14.16
C VAL A 17 -3.37 8.49 14.79
N PHE A 18 -2.33 8.27 13.99
CA PHE A 18 -1.04 7.78 14.50
C PHE A 18 -0.38 8.76 15.48
N LEU A 19 -0.40 10.06 15.18
CA LEU A 19 0.10 11.09 16.10
C LEU A 19 -0.68 11.10 17.41
N LEU A 20 -2.01 10.95 17.37
CA LEU A 20 -2.84 10.88 18.57
C LEU A 20 -2.48 9.67 19.46
N PHE A 21 -2.24 8.49 18.87
CA PHE A 21 -1.81 7.32 19.61
C PHE A 21 -0.44 7.52 20.26
N ILE A 22 0.53 8.05 19.52
CA ILE A 22 1.87 8.33 20.06
C ILE A 22 1.79 9.35 21.20
N ILE A 23 1.02 10.43 21.05
CA ILE A 23 0.84 11.45 22.10
C ILE A 23 0.17 10.84 23.33
N TYR A 24 -0.86 10.02 23.14
CA TYR A 24 -1.57 9.35 24.23
C TYR A 24 -0.63 8.45 25.03
N ASP A 25 0.11 7.56 24.35
CA ASP A 25 1.02 6.63 24.99
C ASP A 25 2.22 7.35 25.62
N ALA A 26 2.74 8.41 24.99
CA ALA A 26 3.79 9.23 25.57
C ALA A 26 3.31 9.89 26.86
N LYS A 27 2.12 10.50 26.86
CA LYS A 27 1.51 11.09 28.06
C LYS A 27 1.35 10.04 29.16
N LYS A 28 0.81 8.86 28.83
CA LYS A 28 0.63 7.77 29.79
C LYS A 28 1.95 7.22 30.32
N TYR A 29 2.99 7.18 29.50
CA TYR A 29 4.33 6.84 29.93
C TYR A 29 4.88 7.85 30.94
N PHE A 30 4.70 9.15 30.71
CA PHE A 30 5.14 10.16 31.68
C PHE A 30 4.38 10.08 33.01
N GLU A 31 3.08 9.76 32.98
CA GLU A 31 2.25 9.58 34.18
C GLU A 31 2.59 8.32 34.98
N THR A 32 2.81 7.19 34.30
CA THR A 32 2.89 5.87 34.95
C THR A 32 4.28 5.25 34.98
N LYS A 33 5.19 5.70 34.10
CA LYS A 33 6.52 5.13 33.85
C LYS A 33 6.52 3.63 33.47
N LYS A 34 5.37 3.08 33.07
CA LYS A 34 5.27 1.69 32.62
C LYS A 34 5.90 1.51 31.25
N LYS A 35 6.74 0.47 31.10
CA LYS A 35 7.43 0.16 29.84
C LYS A 35 6.48 -0.27 28.71
N GLU A 36 5.29 -0.77 29.04
CA GLU A 36 4.24 -1.15 28.09
C GLU A 36 3.93 -0.02 27.09
N TYR A 37 3.88 1.24 27.56
CA TYR A 37 3.63 2.39 26.70
C TYR A 37 4.77 2.69 25.72
N ILE A 38 6.03 2.41 26.09
CA ILE A 38 7.16 2.51 25.15
C ILE A 38 7.02 1.43 24.07
N THR A 39 6.68 0.20 24.47
CA THR A 39 6.45 -0.90 23.52
C THR A 39 5.32 -0.55 22.55
N ASN A 40 4.21 0.01 23.05
CA ASN A 40 3.10 0.46 22.20
C ASN A 40 3.54 1.53 21.19
N ILE A 41 4.35 2.52 21.60
CA ILE A 41 4.91 3.52 20.68
C ILE A 41 5.75 2.87 19.59
N VAL A 42 6.65 1.93 19.94
CA VAL A 42 7.49 1.24 18.95
C VAL A 42 6.63 0.43 17.98
N LEU A 43 5.62 -0.30 18.48
CA LEU A 43 4.68 -1.05 17.65
C LEU A 43 3.88 -0.12 16.74
N THR A 44 3.46 1.04 17.25
CA THR A 44 2.72 2.05 16.48
C THR A 44 3.57 2.63 15.36
N LEU A 45 4.85 2.91 15.61
CA LEU A 45 5.79 3.35 14.58
C LEU A 45 6.07 2.25 13.55
N GLY A 46 6.21 0.99 13.97
CA GLY A 46 6.37 -0.13 13.05
C GLY A 46 5.15 -0.31 12.15
N PHE A 47 3.94 -0.23 12.73
CA PHE A 47 2.69 -0.30 11.98
C PHE A 47 2.50 0.89 11.05
N PHE A 48 2.89 2.10 11.48
CA PHE A 48 2.88 3.30 10.64
C PHE A 48 3.71 3.12 9.37
N ILE A 49 4.95 2.65 9.53
CA ILE A 49 5.85 2.38 8.40
C ILE A 49 5.23 1.31 7.49
N TRP A 50 4.82 0.17 8.06
CA TRP A 50 4.24 -0.93 7.28
C TRP A 50 2.98 -0.52 6.50
N ALA A 51 2.08 0.24 7.13
CA ALA A 51 0.84 0.68 6.51
C ALA A 51 1.07 1.73 5.41
N LEU A 52 2.09 2.59 5.54
CA LEU A 52 2.34 3.69 4.60
C LEU A 52 3.26 3.33 3.43
N ILE A 53 4.13 2.33 3.55
CA ILE A 53 5.01 1.87 2.45
C ILE A 53 4.24 1.64 1.13
N PRO A 54 3.13 0.89 1.06
CA PRO A 54 2.44 0.64 -0.21
C PRO A 54 1.88 1.92 -0.83
N PHE A 55 1.42 2.87 0.00
CA PHE A 55 0.96 4.18 -0.48
C PHE A 55 2.12 5.05 -0.96
N TYR A 56 3.24 5.01 -0.25
CA TYR A 56 4.45 5.70 -0.66
C TYR A 56 4.95 5.19 -2.02
N ASN A 57 5.02 3.87 -2.20
CA ASN A 57 5.40 3.27 -3.48
C ASN A 57 4.47 3.75 -4.59
N SER A 58 3.15 3.56 -4.44
CA SER A 58 2.19 3.96 -5.46
C SER A 58 2.22 5.46 -5.75
N TYR A 59 2.28 6.32 -4.74
CA TYR A 59 2.11 7.76 -4.92
C TYR A 59 3.42 8.50 -5.29
N MET A 60 4.54 8.13 -4.67
CA MET A 60 5.79 8.88 -4.78
C MET A 60 6.77 8.32 -5.81
N THR A 61 6.70 7.01 -6.10
CA THR A 61 7.66 6.38 -7.04
C THR A 61 7.13 6.29 -8.47
N TRP A 62 5.82 6.29 -8.66
CA TRP A 62 5.17 6.22 -9.96
C TRP A 62 4.62 7.58 -10.40
N SER A 63 4.99 8.03 -11.60
CA SER A 63 4.36 9.21 -12.19
C SER A 63 2.98 8.88 -12.76
N GLN A 64 2.12 9.90 -12.88
CA GLN A 64 0.79 9.73 -13.48
C GLN A 64 0.87 9.20 -14.92
N ASP A 65 1.85 9.66 -15.70
CA ASP A 65 2.06 9.19 -17.08
C ASP A 65 2.46 7.71 -17.12
N GLN A 66 3.34 7.27 -16.21
CA GLN A 66 3.77 5.86 -16.12
C GLN A 66 2.62 4.92 -15.72
N LYS A 67 1.76 5.38 -14.79
CA LYS A 67 0.56 4.63 -14.41
C LYS A 67 -0.40 4.51 -15.59
N GLN A 68 -0.62 5.60 -16.32
CA GLN A 68 -1.49 5.61 -17.50
C GLN A 68 -0.95 4.70 -18.62
N ASP A 69 0.37 4.68 -18.82
CA ASP A 69 1.00 3.79 -19.81
C ASP A 69 0.75 2.31 -19.47
N LEU A 70 0.93 1.89 -18.22
CA LEU A 70 0.69 0.50 -17.78
C LEU A 70 -0.79 0.11 -17.93
N ILE A 71 -1.70 0.99 -17.46
CA ILE A 71 -3.16 0.81 -17.60
C ILE A 71 -3.56 0.72 -19.08
N SER A 72 -2.89 1.46 -19.96
CA SER A 72 -3.17 1.46 -21.40
C SER A 72 -2.72 0.17 -22.10
N GLU A 73 -1.62 -0.46 -21.64
CA GLU A 73 -1.20 -1.77 -22.13
C GLU A 73 -2.29 -2.81 -21.85
N CYS A 74 -2.99 -2.66 -20.73
CA CYS A 74 -4.00 -3.61 -20.32
C CYS A 74 -5.39 -3.43 -20.92
N LYS A 75 -5.73 -2.25 -21.45
CA LYS A 75 -6.96 -2.06 -22.27
C LYS A 75 -6.98 -2.94 -23.54
N LYS A 76 -5.87 -3.60 -23.88
CA LYS A 76 -5.81 -4.60 -24.94
C LYS A 76 -6.35 -5.97 -24.50
N GLU A 77 -6.44 -6.22 -23.19
CA GLU A 77 -7.05 -7.42 -22.61
C GLU A 77 -8.54 -7.16 -22.29
N ASN A 78 -9.41 -8.12 -22.60
CA ASN A 78 -10.89 -7.97 -22.57
C ASN A 78 -11.52 -7.74 -21.18
N ASN A 79 -10.74 -7.65 -20.10
CA ASN A 79 -11.26 -7.52 -18.73
C ASN A 79 -10.63 -6.33 -18.00
N GLU A 80 -11.20 -5.14 -18.23
CA GLU A 80 -10.71 -3.87 -17.68
C GLU A 80 -10.66 -3.86 -16.15
N THR A 81 -11.64 -4.45 -15.47
CA THR A 81 -11.74 -4.45 -14.00
C THR A 81 -10.66 -5.29 -13.34
N LEU A 82 -10.43 -6.50 -13.86
CA LEU A 82 -9.37 -7.38 -13.39
C LEU A 82 -8.00 -6.71 -13.51
N CYS A 83 -7.80 -6.00 -14.63
CA CYS A 83 -6.52 -5.41 -14.87
C CYS A 83 -6.26 -4.14 -14.05
N GLN A 84 -7.27 -3.29 -13.87
CA GLN A 84 -7.15 -2.17 -12.94
C GLN A 84 -6.76 -2.64 -11.54
N CYS A 85 -7.32 -3.76 -11.07
CA CYS A 85 -6.96 -4.34 -9.78
C CYS A 85 -5.51 -4.85 -9.74
N LEU A 86 -5.05 -5.53 -10.79
CA LEU A 86 -3.66 -5.97 -10.92
C LEU A 86 -2.68 -4.79 -10.95
N ASP A 87 -2.95 -3.77 -11.75
CA ASP A 87 -2.10 -2.59 -11.87
C ASP A 87 -2.03 -1.82 -10.55
N GLU A 88 -3.17 -1.62 -9.85
CA GLU A 88 -3.20 -1.01 -8.53
C GLU A 88 -2.32 -1.77 -7.51
N LYS A 89 -2.32 -3.11 -7.57
CA LYS A 89 -1.51 -3.96 -6.69
C LYS A 89 -0.03 -3.89 -7.05
N ILE A 90 0.31 -3.85 -8.34
CA ILE A 90 1.68 -3.64 -8.82
C ILE A 90 2.23 -2.29 -8.34
N PHE A 91 1.44 -1.21 -8.45
CA PHE A 91 1.87 0.12 -8.00
C PHE A 91 2.14 0.19 -6.51
N LYS A 92 1.43 -0.60 -5.69
CA LYS A 92 1.58 -0.63 -4.24
C LYS A 92 2.74 -1.52 -3.80
N GLU A 93 2.96 -2.64 -4.48
CA GLU A 93 4.01 -3.60 -4.13
C GLU A 93 5.40 -3.12 -4.57
N TYR A 94 5.51 -2.61 -5.80
CA TYR A 94 6.80 -2.30 -6.41
C TYR A 94 7.01 -0.80 -6.61
N SER A 95 8.24 -0.33 -6.37
CA SER A 95 8.65 0.97 -6.88
C SER A 95 8.79 0.91 -8.42
N PHE A 96 8.72 2.06 -9.10
CA PHE A 96 8.89 2.08 -10.56
C PHE A 96 10.25 1.51 -11.01
N GLU A 97 11.32 1.78 -10.26
CA GLU A 97 12.67 1.27 -10.57
C GLU A 97 12.77 -0.25 -10.36
N ASP A 98 12.18 -0.75 -9.28
CA ASP A 98 12.12 -2.19 -8.99
C ASP A 98 11.29 -2.91 -10.04
N PHE A 99 10.13 -2.36 -10.39
CA PHE A 99 9.26 -2.92 -11.43
C PHE A 99 9.95 -2.97 -12.79
N LYS A 100 10.72 -1.93 -13.14
CA LYS A 100 11.45 -1.88 -14.41
C LYS A 100 12.61 -2.87 -14.47
N SER A 101 13.26 -3.11 -13.33
CA SER A 101 14.39 -4.04 -13.21
C SER A 101 13.96 -5.50 -12.95
N LEU A 102 12.66 -5.71 -12.70
CA LEU A 102 12.07 -7.01 -12.42
C LEU A 102 12.14 -7.94 -13.62
N ASP A 103 12.52 -9.19 -13.38
CA ASP A 103 12.42 -10.24 -14.39
C ASP A 103 10.96 -10.71 -14.49
N LYS A 104 10.29 -10.29 -15.56
CA LYS A 104 8.89 -10.64 -15.84
C LYS A 104 8.66 -12.15 -16.06
N ASN A 105 9.72 -12.94 -16.23
CA ASN A 105 9.65 -14.39 -16.33
C ASN A 105 10.05 -15.12 -15.05
N SER A 106 10.40 -14.40 -13.98
CA SER A 106 10.76 -15.00 -12.69
C SER A 106 9.59 -15.80 -12.08
N SER A 107 9.92 -16.82 -11.30
CA SER A 107 8.92 -17.58 -10.53
C SER A 107 8.10 -16.66 -9.62
N ASP A 108 8.79 -15.71 -8.97
CA ASP A 108 8.23 -14.88 -7.91
C ASP A 108 7.23 -13.86 -8.46
N PHE A 109 7.54 -13.25 -9.61
CA PHE A 109 6.59 -12.35 -10.28
C PHE A 109 5.38 -13.10 -10.83
N ASN A 110 5.59 -14.29 -11.38
CA ASN A 110 4.50 -15.11 -11.89
C ASN A 110 3.57 -15.60 -10.76
N GLU A 111 4.13 -15.91 -9.60
CA GLU A 111 3.37 -16.24 -8.39
C GLU A 111 2.58 -15.02 -7.90
N PHE A 112 3.22 -13.86 -7.77
CA PHE A 112 2.55 -12.60 -7.41
C PHE A 112 1.37 -12.27 -8.36
N VAL A 113 1.58 -12.35 -9.68
CA VAL A 113 0.52 -12.08 -10.68
C VAL A 113 -0.61 -13.09 -10.55
N LYS A 114 -0.31 -14.36 -10.25
CA LYS A 114 -1.33 -15.39 -10.08
C LYS A 114 -2.13 -15.19 -8.80
N GLU A 115 -1.48 -14.97 -7.67
CA GLU A 115 -2.14 -14.69 -6.39
C GLU A 115 -2.99 -13.43 -6.49
N THR A 116 -2.46 -12.37 -7.09
CA THR A 116 -3.20 -11.12 -7.29
C THR A 116 -4.39 -11.32 -8.23
N LYS A 117 -4.28 -12.15 -9.27
CA LYS A 117 -5.41 -12.52 -10.13
C LYS A 117 -6.48 -13.27 -9.36
N GLU A 118 -6.09 -14.20 -8.49
CA GLU A 118 -7.04 -14.94 -7.64
C GLU A 118 -7.73 -13.97 -6.66
N GLU A 119 -6.98 -13.08 -5.99
CA GLU A 119 -7.55 -12.04 -5.12
C GLU A 119 -8.49 -11.06 -5.85
N CYS A 120 -8.14 -10.68 -7.08
CA CYS A 120 -8.93 -9.73 -7.88
C CYS A 120 -10.16 -10.38 -8.55
N LEU A 121 -10.18 -11.71 -8.68
CA LEU A 121 -11.31 -12.48 -9.23
C LEU A 121 -12.23 -13.03 -8.13
N ASP A 122 -11.71 -13.17 -6.92
CA ASP A 122 -12.47 -13.64 -5.78
C ASP A 122 -13.33 -12.49 -5.24
N ASP A 123 -14.57 -12.41 -5.72
CA ASP A 123 -15.64 -11.56 -5.17
C ASP A 123 -15.95 -11.89 -3.68
N SER A 124 -15.23 -12.84 -3.06
CA SER A 124 -15.48 -13.41 -1.73
C SER A 124 -15.05 -12.51 -0.55
N TRP A 125 -14.45 -11.35 -0.76
CA TRP A 125 -14.24 -10.39 0.32
C TRP A 125 -14.59 -8.96 -0.12
N PHE A 126 -15.81 -8.76 -0.65
CA PHE A 126 -16.77 -7.71 -0.24
C PHE A 126 -18.05 -7.75 -1.10
#